data_AF-A0A838SEQ0-F1
#
_entry.id   AF-A0A838SEQ0-F1
#
_cell.length_a   1.000
_cell.length_b   1.000
_cell.length_c   1.000
_cell.angle_alpha   90.00
_cell.angle_beta   90.00
_cell.angle_gamma   90.00
#
_symmetry.space_group_name_H-M   'P 1'
#
loop_
_entity.id
_entity.type
_entity.pdbx_description
1 polymer ?
#
loop_
_entity_poly.entity_id
_entity_poly.type
_entity_poly.pdbx_seq_one_letter_code
_entity_poly.pdbx_strand_id
1 'polypeptide(L)' 'METSPLVSSEWIEEKIRVRNEARAQKDFSTADTIRKELAEQGIILEDRPDGTTRWKR' A
#
# COMPACT_ATOMS: atom_id res chain seq x y z
N MET A 1 6.06 -23.00 -8.83
CA MET A 1 5.99 -21.57 -8.50
C MET A 1 4.61 -21.34 -7.92
N GLU A 2 4.48 -21.48 -6.61
CA GLU A 2 3.19 -21.44 -5.92
C GLU A 2 3.18 -20.16 -5.08
N THR A 3 2.46 -19.13 -5.54
CA THR A 3 2.13 -17.99 -4.68
C THR A 3 0.67 -17.62 -4.87
N SER A 4 -0.16 -18.18 -4.01
CA SER A 4 -1.48 -17.66 -3.63
C SER A 4 -1.77 -18.17 -2.23
N PRO A 5 -2.33 -17.33 -1.33
CA PRO A 5 -3.75 -16.95 -1.47
C PRO A 5 -4.10 -15.45 -1.27
N LEU A 6 -5.07 -14.97 -2.05
CA LEU A 6 -6.18 -14.05 -1.72
C LEU A 6 -5.99 -12.52 -1.64
N VAL A 7 -4.77 -11.98 -1.54
CA VAL A 7 -4.53 -10.55 -1.81
C VAL A 7 -3.44 -10.46 -2.86
N SER A 8 -3.79 -10.02 -4.06
CA SER A 8 -2.82 -9.85 -5.14
C SER A 8 -1.83 -8.76 -4.78
N SER A 9 -0.55 -9.03 -4.97
CA SER A 9 0.52 -8.02 -4.91
C SER A 9 0.15 -6.78 -5.72
N GLU A 10 -0.47 -7.01 -6.87
CA GLU A 10 -0.97 -5.99 -7.80
C GLU A 10 -1.95 -5.01 -7.15
N TRP A 11 -2.87 -5.48 -6.29
CA TRP A 11 -3.81 -4.61 -5.58
C TRP A 11 -3.09 -3.72 -4.56
N ILE A 12 -2.08 -4.27 -3.88
CA ILE A 12 -1.30 -3.52 -2.88
C ILE A 12 -0.44 -2.47 -3.58
N GLU A 13 0.19 -2.84 -4.70
CA GLU A 13 0.94 -1.93 -5.56
C GLU A 13 0.06 -0.81 -6.10
N GLU A 14 -1.18 -1.11 -6.51
CA GLU A 14 -2.15 -0.11 -6.92
C GLU A 14 -2.50 0.84 -5.78
N LYS A 15 -2.79 0.34 -4.58
CA LYS A 15 -3.02 1.17 -3.39
C LYS A 15 -1.81 2.05 -3.07
N ILE A 16 -0.58 1.52 -3.12
CA ILE A 16 0.65 2.30 -2.92
C ILE A 16 0.78 3.40 -3.98
N ARG A 17 0.45 3.10 -5.24
CA ARG A 17 0.47 4.07 -6.33
C ARG A 17 -0.54 5.19 -6.10
N VAL A 18 -1.78 4.85 -5.73
CA VAL A 18 -2.81 5.85 -5.42
C VAL A 18 -2.43 6.67 -4.19
N ARG A 19 -1.81 6.07 -3.15
CA ARG A 19 -1.25 6.82 -2.02
C ARG A 19 -0.19 7.83 -2.47
N ASN A 20 0.72 7.44 -3.36
CA ASN A 20 1.74 8.35 -3.90
C ASN A 20 1.14 9.47 -4.74
N GLU A 21 0.16 9.16 -5.59
CA GLU A 21 -0.56 10.15 -6.39
C GLU A 21 -1.33 11.13 -5.51
N ALA A 22 -2.02 10.64 -4.48
CA ALA A 22 -2.67 11.46 -3.46
C ALA A 22 -1.66 12.39 -2.77
N ARG A 23 -0.49 11.88 -2.36
CA ARG A 23 0.57 12.74 -1.78
C ARG A 23 1.08 13.78 -2.78
N ALA A 24 1.23 13.43 -4.06
CA ALA A 24 1.63 14.36 -5.12
C ALA A 24 0.57 15.47 -5.33
N GLN A 25 -0.70 15.13 -5.22
CA GLN A 25 -1.82 16.08 -5.25
C GLN A 25 -2.06 16.81 -3.92
N LYS A 26 -1.21 16.58 -2.90
CA LYS A 26 -1.37 17.09 -1.51
C LYS A 26 -2.66 16.63 -0.83
N ASP A 27 -3.21 15.53 -1.30
CA ASP A 27 -4.38 14.85 -0.79
C ASP A 27 -4.00 13.89 0.35
N PHE A 28 -3.60 14.46 1.49
CA PHE A 28 -3.18 13.68 2.66
C PHE A 28 -4.30 12.81 3.23
N SER A 29 -5.56 13.23 3.06
CA SER A 29 -6.73 12.50 3.51
C SER A 29 -6.86 11.16 2.79
N THR A 30 -6.74 11.18 1.45
CA THR A 30 -6.79 9.96 0.61
C THR A 30 -5.62 9.03 0.92
N ALA A 31 -4.42 9.58 1.13
CA ALA A 31 -3.25 8.80 1.52
C ALA A 31 -3.43 8.07 2.87
N ASP A 32 -4.08 8.71 3.85
CA ASP A 32 -4.39 8.10 5.15
C ASP A 32 -5.47 7.01 5.04
N THR A 33 -6.52 7.26 4.25
CA THR A 33 -7.57 6.27 3.97
C THR A 33 -6.99 4.98 3.40
N ILE A 34 -6.10 5.09 2.41
CA ILE A 34 -5.48 3.92 1.78
C ILE A 34 -4.59 3.15 2.77
N ARG A 35 -3.85 3.86 3.61
CA ARG A 35 -3.04 3.24 4.66
C ARG A 35 -3.94 2.45 5.62
N LYS A 36 -5.10 2.98 5.99
CA LYS A 36 -6.09 2.29 6.83
C LYS A 36 -6.70 1.09 6.13
N GLU A 37 -7.16 1.22 4.89
CA GLU A 37 -7.69 0.09 4.12
C GLU A 37 -6.70 -1.07 4.07
N LEU A 38 -5.42 -0.79 3.80
CA LEU A 38 -4.38 -1.82 3.80
C LEU A 38 -4.22 -2.44 5.19
N ALA A 39 -4.14 -1.63 6.24
CA ALA A 39 -4.02 -2.12 7.61
C ALA A 39 -5.24 -2.95 8.07
N GLU A 40 -6.45 -2.58 7.66
CA GLU A 40 -7.69 -3.32 7.94
C GLU A 40 -7.71 -4.70 7.27
N GLN A 41 -7.08 -4.84 6.11
CA GLN A 41 -6.85 -6.13 5.46
C GLN A 41 -5.67 -6.91 6.08
N GLY A 42 -5.06 -6.41 7.16
CA GLY A 42 -3.89 -7.00 7.80
C GLY A 42 -2.57 -6.70 7.10
N ILE A 43 -2.57 -5.76 6.14
CA ILE A 43 -1.40 -5.44 5.32
C ILE A 43 -0.70 -4.22 5.91
N ILE A 44 0.46 -4.45 6.51
CA ILE A 44 1.30 -3.40 7.08
C ILE A 44 2.30 -2.95 6.02
N LEU A 45 2.20 -1.67 5.62
CA LEU A 45 3.18 -0.99 4.80
C LEU A 45 4.42 -0.61 5.63
N GLU A 46 5.56 -1.17 5.27
CA GLU A 46 6.89 -0.84 5.78
C GLU A 46 7.62 0.00 4.72
N ASP A 47 7.53 1.32 4.88
CA ASP A 47 8.28 2.29 4.08
C ASP A 47 9.77 2.20 4.48
N ARG A 48 10.64 1.72 3.58
CA ARG A 48 12.10 1.73 3.82
C ARG A 48 12.71 3.08 3.40
N PRO A 49 13.76 3.54 4.10
CA PRO A 49 14.50 4.74 3.72
C PRO A 49 15.17 4.64 2.34
N ASP A 50 15.35 3.41 1.83
CA ASP A 50 15.83 3.10 0.48
C ASP A 50 14.80 3.44 -0.63
N GLY A 51 13.61 3.91 -0.28
CA GLY A 51 12.52 4.21 -1.23
C GLY A 51 11.69 3.00 -1.64
N THR A 52 12.05 1.80 -1.19
CA THR A 52 11.23 0.59 -1.39
C THR A 52 10.11 0.51 -0.36
N THR A 53 8.88 0.37 -0.82
CA THR A 53 7.73 0.08 0.05
C THR A 53 7.54 -1.42 0.11
N ARG A 54 7.95 -2.05 1.21
CA ARG A 54 7.59 -3.45 1.46
C ARG A 54 6.28 -3.49 2.19
N TRP A 55 5.48 -4.51 1.93
CA TRP A 55 4.26 -4.76 2.68
C TRP A 55 4.29 -6.18 3.22
N LYS A 56 3.69 -6.35 4.40
CA LYS A 56 3.62 -7.64 5.08
C LYS A 56 2.16 -7.92 5.45
N ARG A 57 1.71 -9.15 5.22
CA ARG A 57 0.44 -9.70 5.70
C ARG A 57 0.69 -10.68 6.84
#